data_AF-A0A522NUG9-F1
#
_entry.id   AF-A0A522NUG9-F1
#
_cell.length_a   1.000
_cell.length_b   1.000
_cell.length_c   1.000
_cell.angle_alpha   90.00
_cell.angle_beta   90.00
_cell.angle_gamma   90.00
#
_symmetry.space_group_name_H-M   'P 1'
#
loop_
_entity.id
_entity.type
_entity.pdbx_description
1 polymer ?
#
loop_
_entity_poly.entity_id
_entity_poly.type
_entity_poly.pdbx_seq_one_letter_code
_entity_poly.pdbx_strand_id
1 'polypeptide(L)' 'MQLIPPPAAGARTTLNDTDTPIIAGDTTNKWIADFERRAIRASVDPHYADMMPLGVRLRANMIRARLTGGAA' A
#
# COMPACT_ATOMS: atom_id res chain seq x y z
N MET A 1 46.75 -12.25 -13.16
CA MET A 1 45.99 -11.22 -12.42
C MET A 1 44.91 -10.67 -13.35
N GLN A 2 43.68 -11.19 -13.29
CA GLN A 2 42.55 -10.60 -14.00
C GLN A 2 41.59 -9.98 -12.98
N LEU A 3 41.23 -8.74 -13.24
CA LEU A 3 40.44 -7.84 -12.40
C LEU A 3 38.95 -8.19 -12.54
N ILE A 4 38.28 -8.56 -11.45
CA ILE A 4 36.83 -8.76 -11.42
C ILE A 4 36.17 -7.37 -11.40
N PRO A 5 35.27 -7.02 -12.34
CA PRO A 5 34.59 -5.73 -12.32
C PRO A 5 33.62 -5.64 -11.12
N PRO A 6 33.43 -4.45 -10.53
CA PRO A 6 32.55 -4.28 -9.38
C PRO A 6 31.08 -4.60 -9.77
N PRO A 7 30.27 -5.10 -8.82
CA PRO A 7 28.84 -5.27 -9.07
C PRO A 7 28.25 -3.91 -9.44
N ALA A 8 27.58 -3.84 -10.59
CA ALA A 8 26.98 -2.63 -11.10
C ALA A 8 26.00 -2.06 -10.05
N ALA A 9 26.40 -0.94 -9.45
CA ALA A 9 25.54 -0.09 -8.65
C ALA A 9 24.42 0.43 -9.57
N GLY A 10 23.20 -0.06 -9.38
CA GLY A 10 22.05 0.44 -10.14
C GLY A 10 20.89 -0.53 -10.22
N ALA A 11 20.39 -1.01 -9.08
CA ALA A 11 19.01 -1.47 -9.04
C ALA A 11 18.13 -0.26 -9.40
N ARG A 12 17.60 -0.22 -10.63
CA ARG A 12 16.72 0.84 -11.14
C ARG A 12 15.51 0.96 -10.20
N THR A 13 15.44 2.03 -9.42
CA THR A 13 14.31 2.35 -8.52
C THR A 13 13.21 3.17 -9.18
N THR A 14 13.26 3.36 -10.50
CA THR A 14 12.29 4.18 -11.22
C THR A 14 11.64 3.38 -12.35
N LEU A 15 10.39 2.94 -12.11
CA LEU A 15 9.47 2.61 -13.18
C LEU A 15 9.34 3.86 -14.08
N ASN A 16 9.57 3.72 -15.38
CA ASN A 16 9.41 4.82 -16.34
C ASN A 16 8.17 4.59 -17.20
N ASP A 17 7.67 5.65 -17.86
CA ASP A 17 6.45 5.63 -18.70
C ASP A 17 6.53 4.68 -19.93
N THR A 18 7.65 3.98 -20.14
CA THR A 18 7.82 2.98 -21.20
C THR A 18 7.77 1.54 -20.65
N ASP A 19 7.69 1.37 -19.33
CA ASP A 19 7.44 0.08 -18.72
C ASP A 19 5.98 -0.30 -18.99
N THR A 20 5.74 -1.07 -20.06
CA THR A 20 4.44 -1.70 -20.27
C THR A 20 4.13 -2.53 -19.03
N PRO A 21 3.14 -2.14 -18.19
CA PRO A 21 2.85 -2.94 -17.02
C PRO A 21 2.38 -4.29 -17.54
N ILE A 22 3.12 -5.35 -17.26
CA ILE A 22 2.63 -6.71 -17.43
C ILE A 22 1.49 -6.83 -16.41
N ILE A 23 0.28 -6.52 -16.86
CA ILE A 23 -0.96 -6.73 -16.13
C ILE A 23 -1.25 -8.23 -16.21
N ALA A 24 -0.49 -9.01 -15.44
CA ALA A 24 -0.84 -10.37 -15.14
C ALA A 24 -2.00 -10.35 -14.12
N GLY A 25 -3.16 -10.88 -14.53
CA GLY A 25 -4.23 -11.42 -13.68
C GLY A 25 -4.95 -10.43 -12.75
N ASP A 26 -6.20 -10.12 -13.09
CA ASP A 26 -7.25 -9.55 -12.21
C ASP A 26 -6.97 -8.15 -11.62
N THR A 27 -6.94 -7.14 -12.49
CA THR A 27 -6.72 -5.72 -12.15
C THR A 27 -7.96 -4.97 -11.67
N THR A 28 -9.14 -5.56 -11.72
CA THR A 28 -10.41 -4.84 -11.64
C THR A 28 -10.61 -4.10 -10.30
N ASN A 29 -10.05 -4.63 -9.20
CA ASN A 29 -10.29 -4.12 -7.84
C ASN A 29 -9.04 -3.75 -7.04
N LYS A 30 -7.87 -3.59 -7.68
CA LYS A 30 -6.61 -3.33 -6.96
C LYS A 30 -6.65 -2.07 -6.10
N TRP A 31 -7.32 -1.03 -6.58
CA TRP A 31 -7.50 0.24 -5.85
C TRP A 31 -8.45 0.08 -4.65
N ILE A 32 -9.50 -0.75 -4.75
CA ILE A 32 -10.39 -1.09 -3.63
C ILE A 32 -9.59 -1.86 -2.58
N ALA A 33 -8.84 -2.88 -3.00
CA ALA A 33 -8.03 -3.69 -2.09
C ALA A 33 -6.95 -2.85 -1.39
N ASP A 34 -6.34 -1.90 -2.09
CA ASP A 34 -5.37 -0.98 -1.50
C ASP A 34 -6.02 -0.01 -0.51
N PHE A 35 -7.17 0.55 -0.88
CA PHE A 35 -7.96 1.39 0.01
C PHE A 35 -8.31 0.68 1.32
N GLU A 36 -8.84 -0.55 1.25
CA GLU A 36 -9.18 -1.34 2.43
C GLU A 36 -7.94 -1.68 3.26
N ARG A 37 -6.81 -2.07 2.64
CA ARG A 37 -5.54 -2.31 3.35
C ARG A 37 -5.07 -1.07 4.12
N ARG A 38 -5.13 0.12 3.50
CA ARG A 38 -4.77 1.38 4.18
C ARG A 38 -5.72 1.71 5.32
N ALA A 39 -7.02 1.48 5.15
CA ALA A 39 -8.02 1.74 6.18
C ALA A 39 -7.87 0.81 7.39
N ILE A 40 -7.55 -0.47 7.16
CA ILE A 40 -7.25 -1.43 8.24
C ILE A 40 -6.03 -0.94 9.03
N ARG A 41 -4.93 -0.55 8.36
CA ARG A 41 -3.76 -0.02 9.06
C ARG A 41 -4.07 1.26 9.84
N ALA A 42 -4.79 2.20 9.23
CA ALA A 42 -5.20 3.45 9.89
C ALA A 42 -6.19 3.23 11.07
N SER A 43 -6.87 2.07 11.13
CA SER A 43 -7.73 1.74 12.27
C SER A 43 -6.94 1.46 13.55
N VAL A 44 -5.70 0.97 13.42
CA VAL A 44 -4.84 0.56 14.55
C VAL A 44 -3.69 1.53 14.84
N ASP A 45 -3.21 2.26 13.85
CA ASP A 45 -2.10 3.21 13.97
C ASP A 45 -2.60 4.65 13.80
N PRO A 46 -2.70 5.44 14.89
CA PRO A 46 -3.16 6.83 14.83
C PRO A 46 -2.24 7.74 14.01
N HIS A 47 -0.92 7.56 14.11
CA HIS A 47 0.04 8.39 13.38
C HIS A 47 -0.07 8.14 11.87
N TYR A 48 -0.25 6.88 11.48
CA TYR A 48 -0.54 6.53 10.10
C TYR A 48 -1.89 7.13 9.64
N ALA A 49 -2.92 7.09 10.48
CA ALA A 49 -4.25 7.63 10.16
C ALA A 49 -4.23 9.14 9.88
N ASP A 50 -3.42 9.91 10.61
CA ASP A 50 -3.32 11.36 10.42
C ASP A 50 -2.73 11.76 9.07
N MET A 51 -1.88 10.90 8.48
CA MET A 51 -1.32 11.09 7.14
C MET A 51 -2.26 10.66 6.01
N MET A 52 -3.38 10.00 6.33
CA MET A 52 -4.28 9.44 5.32
C MET A 52 -5.37 10.41 4.89
N PRO A 53 -5.86 10.30 3.64
CA PRO A 53 -6.97 11.11 3.15
C PRO A 53 -8.27 10.80 3.92
N LEU A 54 -9.21 11.76 3.93
CA LEU A 54 -10.47 11.69 4.69
C LEU A 54 -11.22 10.36 4.49
N GLY A 55 -11.34 9.87 3.26
CA GLY A 55 -12.06 8.62 2.96
C GLY A 55 -11.48 7.39 3.68
N VAL A 56 -10.14 7.29 3.76
CA VAL A 56 -9.47 6.19 4.47
C VAL A 56 -9.69 6.30 5.98
N ARG A 57 -9.65 7.53 6.53
CA ARG A 57 -9.91 7.77 7.96
C ARG A 57 -11.34 7.43 8.36
N LEU A 58 -12.33 7.78 7.52
CA LEU A 58 -13.73 7.43 7.74
C LEU A 58 -13.91 5.91 7.75
N ARG A 59 -13.31 5.20 6.79
CA ARG A 59 -13.34 3.74 6.74
C ARG A 59 -12.66 3.11 7.96
N ALA A 60 -11.51 3.65 8.39
CA ALA A 60 -10.82 3.23 9.60
C ALA A 60 -11.69 3.41 10.87
N ASN A 61 -12.43 4.51 10.97
CA ASN A 61 -13.38 4.73 12.07
C ASN A 61 -14.52 3.70 12.06
N MET A 62 -15.06 3.36 10.89
CA MET A 62 -16.07 2.30 10.78
C MET A 62 -15.53 0.93 11.21
N ILE A 63 -14.28 0.62 10.84
CA ILE A 63 -13.60 -0.61 11.27
C ILE A 63 -13.44 -0.63 12.80
N ARG A 64 -12.94 0.46 13.39
CA ARG A 64 -12.84 0.60 14.85
C ARG A 64 -14.19 0.40 15.54
N ALA A 65 -15.22 1.10 15.07
CA ALA A 65 -16.57 1.02 15.63
C ALA A 65 -17.13 -0.42 15.59
N ARG A 66 -16.87 -1.16 14.52
CA ARG A 66 -17.27 -2.57 14.41
C ARG A 66 -16.55 -3.46 15.42
N LEU A 67 -15.27 -3.21 15.69
CA LEU A 67 -14.48 -3.97 16.65
C LEU A 67 -14.85 -3.63 18.10
N THR A 68 -15.18 -2.38 18.39
CA THR A 68 -15.59 -1.94 19.74
C THR A 68 -17.05 -2.23 20.05
N GLY A 69 -17.93 -2.25 19.03
CA GLY A 69 -19.37 -2.45 19.19
C GLY A 69 -19.83 -3.92 19.17
N GLY A 70 -18.93 -4.89 18.95
CA GLY A 70 -19.24 -6.32 18.90
C GLY A 70 -19.27 -7.03 20.26
N ALA A 71 -19.23 -6.29 21.37
CA ALA A 71 -19.24 -6.81 22.73
C ALA A 71 -20.53 -6.41 23.50
N ALA A 72 -21.69 -6.64 22.88
CA ALA A 72 -23.01 -6.51 23.50
C ALA A 72 -23.84 -7.76 23.23
#